data_AF-A0A7S0DDE2-F1
#
_entry.id   AF-A0A7S0DDE2-F1
#
_cell.length_a   1.000
_cell.length_b   1.000
_cell.length_c   1.000
_cell.angle_alpha   90.00
_cell.angle_beta   90.00
_cell.angle_gamma   90.00
#
_symmetry.space_group_name_H-M   'P 1'
#
loop_
_entity.id
_entity.type
_entity.pdbx_description
1 polymer ?
#
loop_
_entity_poly.entity_id
_entity_poly.type
_entity_poly.pdbx_seq_one_letter_code
_entity_poly.pdbx_strand_id
1 'polypeptide(L)'
;HVDAARIMCEEIGAECIVSVGGGSCHDVAKLVRGLYGNETQTSARDLSGVDMCRSSPSALIPHYAVSSTATSGSSSELSRLAIIVDPIERCEMSVIDHKLTPTVACVVTAEKQGAPQLIAASGVFALSHAVEAYLSPASSPV
;
A
#
# COMPACT_ATOMS: atom_id res chain seq x y z
N HIS A 1 5.74 -2.35 12.85
CA HIS A 1 6.38 -1.76 11.65
C HIS A 1 5.79 -0.39 11.34
N VAL A 2 4.47 -0.25 11.19
CA VAL A 2 3.81 1.04 10.90
C VAL A 2 4.13 2.09 11.96
N ASP A 3 3.92 1.79 13.25
CA ASP A 3 4.11 2.79 14.33
C ASP A 3 5.55 3.30 14.40
N ALA A 4 6.53 2.39 14.31
CA ALA A 4 7.95 2.74 14.32
C ALA A 4 8.34 3.60 13.11
N ALA A 5 7.83 3.26 11.91
CA ALA A 5 8.09 4.04 10.70
C ALA A 5 7.42 5.42 10.76
N ARG A 6 6.21 5.53 11.33
CA ARG A 6 5.51 6.80 11.55
C ARG A 6 6.32 7.72 12.47
N ILE A 7 6.74 7.21 13.63
CA ILE A 7 7.55 7.97 14.59
C ILE A 7 8.83 8.49 13.92
N MET A 8 9.54 7.63 13.18
CA MET A 8 10.73 8.04 12.45
C MET A 8 10.45 9.13 11.42
N CYS A 9 9.34 9.03 10.66
CA CYS A 9 8.96 10.05 9.69
C CYS A 9 8.70 11.40 10.37
N GLU A 10 8.04 11.41 11.53
CA GLU A 10 7.74 12.62 12.29
C GLU A 10 9.01 13.25 12.88
N GLU A 11 9.93 12.43 13.42
CA GLU A 11 11.20 12.89 13.99
C GLU A 11 12.10 13.57 12.96
N ILE A 12 12.15 13.04 11.73
CA ILE A 12 12.96 13.63 10.65
C ILE A 12 12.23 14.76 9.90
N GLY A 13 10.96 15.03 10.24
CA GLY A 13 10.13 16.00 9.52
C GLY A 13 9.97 15.63 8.04
N ALA A 14 9.65 14.37 7.75
CA ALA A 14 9.60 13.85 6.39
C ALA A 14 8.62 14.64 5.50
N GLU A 15 9.11 15.11 4.35
CA GLU A 15 8.29 15.83 3.37
C GLU A 15 7.68 14.89 2.32
N CYS A 16 8.15 13.64 2.24
CA CYS A 16 7.57 12.60 1.39
C CYS A 16 7.91 11.20 1.91
N ILE A 17 7.18 10.21 1.44
CA ILE A 17 7.44 8.79 1.68
C ILE A 17 7.78 8.12 0.36
N VAL A 18 8.85 7.34 0.32
CA VAL A 18 9.20 6.50 -0.83
C VAL A 18 9.20 5.05 -0.39
N SER A 19 8.29 4.23 -0.93
CA SER A 19 8.31 2.79 -0.67
C SER A 19 8.86 2.01 -1.85
N VAL A 20 9.86 1.18 -1.59
CA VAL A 20 10.55 0.38 -2.62
C VAL A 20 10.33 -1.09 -2.33
N GLY A 21 9.72 -1.83 -3.24
CA GLY A 21 9.52 -3.28 -3.07
C GLY A 21 8.26 -3.84 -3.73
N GLY A 22 7.50 -4.60 -2.95
CA GLY A 22 6.19 -5.15 -3.35
C GLY A 22 5.10 -4.75 -2.37
N GLY A 23 3.95 -5.43 -2.43
CA GLY A 23 2.74 -5.04 -1.71
C GLY A 23 2.91 -4.68 -0.24
N SER A 24 3.62 -5.51 0.54
CA SER A 24 3.83 -5.26 1.97
C SER A 24 4.54 -3.93 2.26
N CYS A 25 5.54 -3.55 1.45
CA CYS A 25 6.24 -2.28 1.62
C CYS A 25 5.32 -1.09 1.30
N HIS A 26 4.49 -1.22 0.27
CA HIS A 26 3.55 -0.18 -0.12
C HIS A 26 2.43 -0.02 0.91
N ASP A 27 1.89 -1.11 1.44
CA ASP A 27 0.83 -1.10 2.46
C ASP A 27 1.30 -0.44 3.76
N VAL A 28 2.51 -0.73 4.23
CA VAL A 28 3.09 -0.05 5.39
C VAL A 28 3.21 1.46 5.13
N ALA A 29 3.72 1.86 3.96
CA ALA A 29 3.89 3.27 3.61
C ALA A 29 2.54 4.01 3.51
N LYS A 30 1.51 3.37 2.98
CA LYS A 30 0.14 3.91 2.94
C LYS A 30 -0.38 4.19 4.36
N LEU A 31 -0.23 3.25 5.28
CA LEU A 31 -0.67 3.41 6.65
C LEU A 31 0.12 4.49 7.39
N VAL A 32 1.45 4.53 7.20
CA VAL A 32 2.30 5.60 7.74
C VAL A 32 1.84 6.96 7.23
N ARG A 33 1.61 7.10 5.91
CA ARG A 33 1.09 8.32 5.31
C ARG A 33 -0.26 8.74 5.89
N GLY A 34 -1.16 7.78 6.10
CA GLY A 34 -2.47 8.03 6.69
C GLY A 34 -2.42 8.51 8.13
N LEU A 35 -1.43 8.06 8.90
CA LEU A 35 -1.27 8.42 10.32
C LEU A 35 -0.31 9.60 10.55
N TYR A 36 0.47 9.99 9.54
CA TYR A 36 1.47 11.04 9.66
C TYR A 36 0.83 12.37 10.08
N GLY A 37 1.25 12.92 11.22
CA GLY A 37 0.72 14.19 11.74
C GLY A 37 -0.75 14.13 12.19
N ASN A 38 -1.33 12.92 12.37
CA ASN A 38 -2.69 12.75 12.86
C ASN A 38 -2.71 12.65 14.39
N GLU A 39 -3.37 13.60 15.05
CA GLU A 39 -3.48 13.62 16.52
C GLU A 39 -4.59 12.69 17.04
N THR A 40 -5.57 12.34 16.20
CA THR A 40 -6.77 11.59 16.60
C THR A 40 -6.71 10.10 16.33
N GLN A 41 -5.90 9.68 15.35
CA GLN A 41 -5.69 8.29 14.95
C GLN A 41 -4.20 8.01 15.05
N THR A 42 -3.83 7.05 15.91
CA THR A 42 -2.43 6.79 16.26
C THR A 42 -1.97 5.38 15.88
N SER A 43 -2.92 4.49 15.55
CA SER A 43 -2.66 3.11 15.17
C SER A 43 -3.28 2.77 13.83
N ALA A 44 -2.69 1.78 13.13
CA ALA A 44 -3.26 1.21 11.91
C ALA A 44 -4.69 0.66 12.12
N ARG A 45 -5.04 0.24 13.33
CA ARG A 45 -6.41 -0.19 13.67
C ARG A 45 -7.44 0.91 13.49
N ASP A 46 -7.06 2.15 13.78
CA ASP A 46 -7.95 3.30 13.70
C ASP A 46 -8.34 3.61 12.25
N LEU A 47 -7.57 3.12 11.29
CA LEU A 47 -7.81 3.24 9.85
C LEU A 47 -8.55 2.02 9.28
N SER A 48 -8.73 0.93 10.03
CA SER A 48 -9.35 -0.30 9.56
C SER A 48 -10.79 -0.07 9.11
N GLY A 49 -11.13 -0.54 7.90
CA GLY A 49 -12.45 -0.33 7.27
C GLY A 49 -12.38 0.51 5.99
N VAL A 50 -13.54 1.08 5.62
CA VAL A 50 -13.72 1.86 4.39
C VAL A 50 -13.84 3.34 4.74
N ASP A 51 -13.04 4.19 4.10
CA ASP A 51 -13.00 5.66 4.24
C ASP A 51 -12.87 6.14 5.70
N MET A 52 -12.06 5.43 6.49
CA MET A 52 -11.85 5.72 7.92
C MET A 52 -10.72 6.71 8.19
N CYS A 53 -9.90 7.08 7.19
CA CYS A 53 -8.80 8.02 7.40
C CYS A 53 -9.33 9.44 7.61
N ARG A 54 -9.09 10.00 8.80
CA ARG A 54 -9.53 11.35 9.18
C ARG A 54 -8.53 12.44 8.84
N SER A 55 -7.34 12.06 8.37
CA SER A 55 -6.32 13.02 7.93
C SER A 55 -6.87 13.91 6.83
N SER A 56 -6.61 15.21 6.95
CA SER A 56 -6.96 16.18 5.91
C SER A 56 -6.13 15.90 4.66
N PRO A 57 -6.69 15.97 3.44
CA PRO A 57 -5.91 15.85 2.21
C PRO A 57 -4.72 16.82 2.14
N SER A 58 -4.83 18.00 2.76
CA SER A 58 -3.76 19.00 2.82
C SER A 58 -2.62 18.63 3.78
N ALA A 59 -2.84 17.69 4.69
CA ALA A 59 -1.85 17.22 5.67
C ALA A 59 -1.08 15.97 5.18
N LEU A 60 -1.55 15.35 4.10
CA LEU A 60 -0.92 14.14 3.56
C LEU A 60 0.30 14.51 2.73
N ILE A 61 1.48 14.09 3.18
CA ILE A 61 2.72 14.20 2.40
C ILE A 61 2.68 13.28 1.17
N PRO A 62 3.36 13.61 0.06
CA PRO A 62 3.42 12.77 -1.13
C PRO A 62 3.97 11.36 -0.84
N HIS A 63 3.39 10.36 -1.49
CA HIS A 63 3.89 8.98 -1.44
C HIS A 63 4.26 8.49 -2.84
N TYR A 64 5.54 8.16 -3.02
CA TYR A 64 6.09 7.57 -4.25
C TYR A 64 6.28 6.07 -4.04
N ALA A 65 5.51 5.25 -4.75
CA ALA A 65 5.63 3.80 -4.73
C ALA A 65 6.52 3.34 -5.89
N VAL A 66 7.60 2.64 -5.57
CA VAL A 66 8.55 2.09 -6.54
C VAL A 66 8.54 0.58 -6.47
N SER A 67 8.12 -0.06 -7.56
CA SER A 67 8.03 -1.51 -7.66
C SER A 67 8.89 -2.01 -8.81
N SER A 68 9.29 -3.27 -8.75
CA SER A 68 9.88 -3.96 -9.91
C SER A 68 8.80 -4.77 -10.63
N THR A 69 8.98 -5.08 -11.90
CA THR A 69 8.08 -6.00 -12.62
C THR A 69 7.92 -7.35 -11.93
N ALA A 70 8.95 -7.83 -11.22
CA ALA A 70 8.90 -9.07 -10.44
C ALA A 70 8.04 -9.00 -9.17
N THR A 71 7.67 -7.80 -8.70
CA THR A 71 6.95 -7.57 -7.43
C THR A 71 5.63 -6.83 -7.60
N SER A 72 5.30 -6.41 -8.82
CA SER A 72 4.11 -5.59 -9.16
C SER A 72 2.80 -6.40 -9.22
N GLY A 73 2.84 -7.73 -9.08
CA GLY A 73 1.63 -8.55 -9.21
C GLY A 73 0.51 -8.27 -8.20
N SER A 74 0.80 -7.66 -7.04
CA SER A 74 -0.22 -7.22 -6.08
C SER A 74 -0.91 -5.91 -6.42
N SER A 75 -0.35 -5.12 -7.35
CA SER A 75 -0.83 -3.78 -7.72
C SER A 75 -1.04 -2.80 -6.54
N SER A 76 -0.39 -3.05 -5.39
CA SER A 76 -0.54 -2.19 -4.21
C SER A 76 0.04 -0.80 -4.47
N GLU A 77 1.04 -0.66 -5.32
CA GLU A 77 1.60 0.62 -5.75
C GLU A 77 0.59 1.56 -6.42
N LEU A 78 -0.57 1.06 -6.87
CA LEU A 78 -1.64 1.82 -7.52
C LEU A 78 -2.96 1.80 -6.73
N SER A 79 -3.10 0.89 -5.77
CA SER A 79 -4.38 0.63 -5.11
C SER A 79 -4.67 1.58 -3.95
N ARG A 80 -5.96 1.71 -3.63
CA ARG A 80 -6.49 2.40 -2.43
C ARG A 80 -6.53 1.50 -1.19
N LEU A 81 -6.11 0.24 -1.36
CA LEU A 81 -6.18 -0.81 -0.35
C LEU A 81 -4.81 -0.93 0.33
N ALA A 82 -4.80 -1.03 1.65
CA ALA A 82 -3.65 -1.49 2.41
C ALA A 82 -4.06 -2.67 3.29
N ILE A 83 -3.29 -3.74 3.27
CA ILE A 83 -3.49 -4.91 4.12
C ILE A 83 -2.38 -4.95 5.17
N ILE A 84 -2.75 -5.13 6.43
CA ILE A 84 -1.79 -5.27 7.53
C ILE A 84 -2.25 -6.32 8.51
N VAL A 85 -1.32 -7.14 8.99
CA VAL A 85 -1.62 -8.14 10.01
C VAL A 85 -1.73 -7.48 11.37
N ASP A 86 -2.84 -7.71 12.06
CA ASP A 86 -3.00 -7.39 13.46
C ASP A 86 -2.25 -8.42 14.33
N PRO A 87 -1.22 -8.03 15.10
CA PRO A 87 -0.47 -8.97 15.94
C PRO A 87 -1.25 -9.46 17.17
N ILE A 88 -2.29 -8.75 17.61
CA ILE A 88 -3.12 -9.10 18.76
C ILE A 88 -4.20 -10.09 18.34
N GLU A 89 -5.03 -9.71 17.37
CA GLU A 89 -6.14 -10.54 16.88
C GLU A 89 -5.69 -11.63 15.90
N ARG A 90 -4.43 -11.56 15.44
CA ARG A 90 -3.81 -12.50 14.48
C ARG A 90 -4.62 -12.66 13.20
N CYS A 91 -5.26 -11.58 12.77
CA CYS A 91 -6.03 -11.52 11.54
C CYS A 91 -5.53 -10.38 10.64
N GLU A 92 -5.84 -10.48 9.35
CA GLU A 92 -5.56 -9.40 8.41
C GLU A 92 -6.63 -8.31 8.55
N MET A 93 -6.16 -7.08 8.71
CA MET A 93 -6.98 -5.88 8.64
C MET A 93 -6.87 -5.27 7.26
N SER A 94 -8.01 -4.87 6.70
CA SER A 94 -8.07 -4.15 5.44
C SER A 94 -8.42 -2.68 5.68
N VAL A 95 -7.66 -1.82 5.03
CA VAL A 95 -7.90 -0.37 5.00
C VAL A 95 -8.16 0.01 3.55
N ILE A 96 -9.34 0.56 3.27
CA ILE A 96 -9.74 0.99 1.93
C ILE A 96 -10.04 2.48 2.01
N ASP A 97 -9.16 3.31 1.49
CA ASP A 97 -9.36 4.76 1.51
C ASP A 97 -8.62 5.44 0.35
N HIS A 98 -9.34 6.27 -0.41
CA HIS A 98 -8.79 7.00 -1.54
C HIS A 98 -7.63 7.93 -1.16
N LYS A 99 -7.61 8.43 0.08
CA LYS A 99 -6.54 9.29 0.59
C LYS A 99 -5.20 8.57 0.64
N LEU A 100 -5.20 7.25 0.79
CA LEU A 100 -3.99 6.46 0.94
C LEU A 100 -3.37 6.06 -0.40
N THR A 101 -4.07 6.28 -1.53
CA THR A 101 -3.53 6.00 -2.87
C THR A 101 -2.17 6.67 -3.04
N PRO A 102 -1.12 5.95 -3.48
CA PRO A 102 0.17 6.56 -3.77
C PRO A 102 0.03 7.71 -4.76
N THR A 103 0.80 8.77 -4.55
CA THR A 103 0.81 9.96 -5.42
C THR A 103 1.38 9.63 -6.79
N VAL A 104 2.44 8.82 -6.82
CA VAL A 104 3.08 8.34 -8.05
C VAL A 104 3.46 6.89 -7.86
N ALA A 105 3.16 6.06 -8.86
CA ALA A 105 3.64 4.70 -8.96
C ALA A 105 4.71 4.63 -10.07
N CYS A 106 5.87 4.07 -9.75
CA CYS A 106 6.96 3.84 -10.69
C CYS A 106 7.27 2.35 -10.73
N VAL A 107 7.02 1.71 -11.87
CA VAL A 107 7.35 0.31 -12.09
C VAL A 107 8.59 0.25 -12.98
N VAL A 108 9.68 -0.27 -12.45
CA VAL A 108 10.94 -0.40 -13.17
C VAL A 108 11.18 -1.83 -13.66
N THR A 109 11.70 -1.95 -14.88
CA THR A 109 12.23 -3.20 -15.42
C THR A 109 13.63 -3.42 -14.86
N ALA A 110 13.74 -3.88 -13.62
CA ALA A 110 15.01 -4.33 -13.07
C ALA A 110 15.25 -5.78 -13.51
N GLU A 111 16.32 -6.01 -14.27
CA GLU A 111 16.72 -7.32 -14.78
C GLU A 111 17.19 -8.21 -13.61
N LYS A 112 16.25 -8.86 -12.92
CA LYS A 112 16.57 -9.79 -11.82
C LYS A 112 16.88 -11.17 -12.37
N GLN A 113 18.11 -11.36 -12.84
CA GLN A 113 18.74 -12.68 -12.85
C GLN A 113 18.76 -13.20 -11.40
N GLY A 114 17.79 -14.04 -11.00
CA GLY A 114 17.80 -14.68 -9.68
C GLY A 114 16.46 -14.90 -8.98
N ALA A 115 15.32 -14.48 -9.54
CA ALA A 115 14.02 -14.68 -8.88
C ALA A 115 12.90 -15.23 -9.80
N PRO A 116 13.13 -16.29 -10.61
CA PRO A 116 12.14 -16.80 -11.55
C PRO A 116 10.85 -17.29 -10.86
N GLN A 117 10.98 -17.89 -9.67
CA GLN A 117 9.82 -18.33 -8.88
C GLN A 117 8.95 -17.15 -8.42
N LEU A 118 9.59 -16.05 -7.99
CA LEU A 118 8.87 -14.83 -7.59
C LEU A 118 8.15 -14.21 -8.79
N ILE A 119 8.81 -14.14 -9.95
CA ILE A 119 8.21 -13.61 -11.18
C ILE A 119 6.99 -14.45 -11.58
N ALA A 120 7.11 -15.79 -11.55
CA ALA A 120 5.99 -16.68 -11.86
C ALA A 120 4.84 -16.52 -10.87
N ALA A 121 5.12 -16.51 -9.56
CA ALA A 121 4.10 -16.32 -8.53
C ALA A 121 3.40 -14.96 -8.67
N SER A 122 4.17 -13.89 -8.90
CA SER A 122 3.65 -12.54 -9.09
C SER A 122 2.78 -12.44 -10.35
N GLY A 123 3.20 -13.08 -11.45
CA GLY A 123 2.44 -13.12 -12.69
C GLY A 123 1.12 -13.91 -12.57
N VAL A 124 1.13 -15.05 -11.87
CA VAL A 124 -0.09 -15.82 -11.59
C VAL A 124 -1.04 -14.99 -10.71
N PHE A 125 -0.52 -14.30 -9.69
CA PHE A 125 -1.33 -13.45 -8.84
C PHE A 125 -1.99 -12.29 -9.63
N ALA A 126 -1.22 -11.62 -10.48
CA ALA A 126 -1.74 -10.57 -11.37
C ALA A 126 -2.83 -11.10 -12.34
N LEU A 127 -2.63 -12.29 -12.90
CA LEU A 127 -3.60 -12.93 -13.79
C LEU A 127 -4.91 -13.27 -13.05
N SER A 128 -4.81 -13.83 -11.84
CA SER A 128 -5.98 -14.10 -11.01
C SER A 128 -6.77 -12.82 -10.75
N HIS A 129 -6.11 -11.73 -10.37
CA HIS A 129 -6.75 -10.42 -10.21
C HIS A 129 -7.47 -9.96 -11.48
N ALA A 130 -6.84 -10.10 -12.65
CA ALA A 130 -7.46 -9.70 -13.91
C ALA A 130 -8.74 -10.51 -14.22
N VAL A 131 -8.69 -11.83 -14.00
CA VAL A 131 -9.85 -12.72 -14.21
C VAL A 131 -10.97 -12.43 -13.21
N GLU A 132 -10.64 -12.28 -11.94
CA GLU A 132 -11.61 -11.95 -10.88
C GLU A 132 -12.27 -10.58 -11.14
N ALA A 133 -11.49 -9.57 -11.52
CA ALA A 133 -12.01 -8.25 -11.85
C ALA A 133 -12.93 -8.29 -13.08
N TYR A 134 -12.56 -9.04 -14.13
CA TYR A 134 -13.35 -9.16 -15.34
C TYR A 134 -14.69 -9.87 -15.11
N LEU A 135 -14.72 -10.90 -14.25
CA LEU A 135 -15.93 -11.66 -13.92
C LEU A 135 -16.74 -11.05 -12.77
N SER A 136 -16.23 -10.00 -12.11
CA SER A 136 -16.86 -9.39 -10.96
C SER A 136 -18.24 -8.80 -11.30
N PRO A 137 -19.24 -8.91 -10.39
CA PRO A 137 -20.49 -8.18 -10.50
C PRO A 137 -20.31 -6.66 -10.53
N ALA A 138 -19.17 -6.17 -10.04
CA ALA A 138 -18.79 -4.76 -10.06
C ALA A 138 -17.91 -4.40 -11.27
N SER A 139 -17.75 -5.30 -12.26
CA SER A 139 -16.95 -5.00 -13.45
C SER A 139 -17.58 -3.88 -14.28
N SER A 140 -16.73 -3.09 -14.90
CA SER A 140 -17.09 -1.98 -15.78
C SER A 140 -16.19 -1.99 -17.01
N PRO A 141 -16.57 -1.34 -18.14
CA PRO A 141 -15.72 -1.27 -19.33
C PRO A 141 -14.39 -0.51 -19.17
N VAL A 142 -14.10 0.03 -17.98
CA VAL A 142 -12.93 0.86 -17.64
C VAL A 142 -12.22 0.28 -16.43
#